data_AF-A0AAN8V480-F1
#
_entry.id   AF-A0AAN8V480-F1
#
_cell.length_a   1.000
_cell.length_b   1.000
_cell.length_c   1.000
_cell.angle_alpha   90.00
_cell.angle_beta   90.00
_cell.angle_gamma   90.00
#
_symmetry.space_group_name_H-M   'P 1'
#
loop_
_entity.id
_entity.type
_entity.pdbx_description
1 polymer ?
#
loop_
_entity_poly.entity_id
_entity_poly.type
_entity_poly.pdbx_seq_one_letter_code
_entity_poly.pdbx_strand_id
1 'polypeptide(L)'
;MTVDPGDTKSVKLVSIGGNGVIKGGNGIAEGPVDEINTQALMEVVQKKGFGHCEEENASEGAGGGHAPDIIKICGVKNALPSSTNPTRPCTSNTVDEHLDMLMVCHHLHKDIPEDVAFAKSRIRAETISAEDILHDMGAISINSSDSQAMGRIGEVISRTWQTAHKMKVQRGTLEADVGNDNLRIKRYVTKYTINPAIANGLSKFVGSVEVGKLADLVIWKPSFFGAKPEMVIKGGDIAWANMGDANASILTPEPVRMRPMFGALGKAGSANSIAFVSKAAVDNGIKALYGLNKRVEAIGNDPFASCLCLPITQTYV
;
A
#
# COMPACT_ATOMS: atom_id res chain seq x y z
N MET A 1 4.00 5.39 -23.97
CA MET A 1 4.06 6.65 -24.75
C MET A 1 3.61 7.76 -23.80
N THR A 2 4.48 8.72 -23.50
CA THR A 2 4.20 9.82 -22.58
C THR A 2 3.61 11.02 -23.33
N VAL A 3 2.55 11.59 -22.76
CA VAL A 3 1.83 12.79 -23.20
C VAL A 3 1.96 13.79 -22.06
N ASP A 4 2.51 14.97 -22.34
CA ASP A 4 2.64 16.05 -21.36
C ASP A 4 1.31 16.84 -21.23
N PRO A 5 1.10 17.62 -20.15
CA PRO A 5 -0.10 18.45 -20.01
C PRO A 5 -0.24 19.45 -21.16
N GLY A 6 -1.32 19.30 -21.96
CA GLY A 6 -1.60 20.11 -23.14
C GLY A 6 -1.14 19.50 -24.48
N ASP A 7 -0.46 18.36 -24.44
CA ASP A 7 0.06 17.68 -25.63
C ASP A 7 -1.00 16.73 -26.21
N THR A 8 -1.17 16.69 -27.53
CA THR A 8 -2.10 15.76 -28.21
C THR A 8 -1.31 14.80 -29.08
N LYS A 9 -1.35 13.50 -28.78
CA LYS A 9 -0.67 12.46 -29.58
C LYS A 9 -1.65 11.40 -30.09
N SER A 10 -1.46 10.98 -31.34
CA SER A 10 -2.22 9.89 -31.94
C SER A 10 -1.62 8.54 -31.54
N VAL A 11 -2.39 7.74 -30.80
CA VAL A 11 -2.03 6.36 -30.47
C VAL A 11 -2.56 5.44 -31.56
N LYS A 12 -1.70 4.55 -32.08
CA LYS A 12 -2.11 3.53 -33.03
C LYS A 12 -2.81 2.42 -32.25
N LEU A 13 -4.15 2.39 -32.31
CA LEU A 13 -4.93 1.31 -31.72
C LEU A 13 -4.56 0.00 -32.41
N VAL A 14 -4.20 -1.01 -31.61
CA VAL A 14 -4.01 -2.38 -32.10
C VAL A 14 -5.30 -3.15 -31.87
N SER A 15 -5.69 -3.97 -32.85
CA SER A 15 -6.89 -4.79 -32.73
C SER A 15 -6.72 -5.79 -31.58
N ILE A 16 -7.84 -6.09 -30.92
CA ILE A 16 -7.90 -7.16 -29.92
C ILE A 16 -7.58 -8.48 -30.64
N GLY A 17 -6.54 -9.17 -30.18
CA GLY A 17 -6.15 -10.47 -30.72
C GLY A 17 -7.15 -11.58 -30.38
N GLY A 18 -7.15 -12.66 -31.15
CA GLY A 18 -8.07 -13.80 -30.99
C GLY A 18 -9.42 -13.58 -31.67
N ASN A 19 -10.49 -14.17 -31.13
CA ASN A 19 -11.84 -14.10 -31.74
C ASN A 19 -12.53 -12.72 -31.55
N GLY A 20 -11.84 -11.72 -31.00
CA GLY A 20 -12.38 -10.36 -30.82
C GLY A 20 -13.61 -10.29 -29.91
N VAL A 21 -13.74 -11.18 -28.93
CA VAL A 21 -14.89 -11.24 -28.02
C VAL A 21 -14.49 -10.77 -26.62
N ILE A 22 -15.18 -9.75 -26.10
CA ILE A 22 -15.04 -9.32 -24.70
C ILE A 22 -16.06 -10.08 -23.84
N LYS A 23 -15.61 -10.66 -22.71
CA LYS A 23 -16.47 -11.23 -21.67
C LYS A 23 -15.97 -10.78 -20.31
N GLY A 24 -16.85 -10.20 -19.49
CA GLY A 24 -16.51 -9.75 -18.13
C GLY A 24 -17.73 -9.68 -17.21
N GLY A 25 -17.55 -10.07 -15.94
CA GLY A 25 -18.63 -10.14 -14.94
C GLY A 25 -19.17 -8.80 -14.43
N ASN A 26 -18.71 -7.67 -15.00
CA ASN A 26 -19.18 -6.31 -14.70
C ASN A 26 -20.27 -5.84 -15.68
N GLY A 27 -20.56 -6.62 -16.73
CA GLY A 27 -21.57 -6.32 -17.75
C GLY A 27 -21.31 -5.00 -18.48
N ILE A 28 -20.04 -4.58 -18.60
CA ILE A 28 -19.64 -3.36 -19.32
C ILE A 28 -19.54 -3.63 -20.83
N ALA A 29 -19.07 -4.83 -21.17
CA ALA A 29 -18.85 -5.28 -22.54
C ALA A 29 -19.08 -6.80 -22.61
N GLU A 30 -19.99 -7.23 -23.47
CA GLU A 30 -20.24 -8.65 -23.72
C GLU A 30 -20.51 -8.89 -25.20
N GLY A 31 -19.65 -9.68 -25.86
CA GLY A 31 -19.79 -10.03 -27.27
C GLY A 31 -18.64 -9.56 -28.17
N PRO A 32 -18.82 -9.66 -29.51
CA PRO A 32 -17.81 -9.27 -30.50
C PRO A 32 -17.56 -7.76 -30.52
N VAL A 33 -16.30 -7.37 -30.73
CA VAL A 33 -15.89 -5.97 -30.85
C VAL A 33 -15.92 -5.55 -32.31
N ASP A 34 -16.80 -4.62 -32.63
CA ASP A 34 -16.85 -3.91 -33.90
C ASP A 34 -16.93 -2.39 -33.68
N GLU A 35 -16.71 -1.60 -34.73
CA GLU A 35 -16.73 -0.13 -34.66
C GLU A 35 -18.11 0.41 -34.23
N ILE A 36 -19.18 -0.35 -34.44
CA ILE A 36 -20.56 0.02 -34.13
C ILE A 36 -20.83 -0.09 -32.61
N ASN A 37 -20.26 -1.09 -31.94
CA ASN A 37 -20.44 -1.31 -30.51
C ASN A 37 -19.57 -0.41 -29.62
N THR A 38 -18.59 0.29 -30.17
CA THR A 38 -17.64 1.09 -29.37
C THR A 38 -18.33 2.28 -28.68
N GLN A 39 -19.27 2.93 -29.36
CA GLN A 39 -20.01 4.08 -28.81
C GLN A 39 -20.98 3.65 -27.70
N ALA A 40 -21.72 2.57 -27.92
CA ALA A 40 -22.57 1.96 -26.90
C ALA A 40 -21.76 1.49 -25.68
N LEU A 41 -20.54 0.98 -25.88
CA LEU A 41 -19.63 0.62 -24.80
C LEU A 41 -19.26 1.83 -23.94
N MET A 42 -18.87 2.92 -24.59
CA MET A 42 -18.46 4.15 -23.90
C MET A 42 -19.62 4.78 -23.12
N GLU A 43 -20.84 4.69 -23.63
CA GLU A 43 -22.05 5.10 -22.91
C GLU A 43 -22.29 4.24 -21.66
N VAL A 44 -22.08 2.92 -21.74
CA VAL A 44 -22.21 2.01 -20.58
C VAL A 44 -21.13 2.27 -19.55
N VAL A 45 -19.88 2.48 -19.99
CA VAL A 45 -18.71 2.86 -19.18
C VAL A 45 -19.05 4.14 -18.40
N GLN A 46 -19.46 5.20 -19.09
CA GLN A 46 -19.83 6.48 -18.48
C GLN A 46 -21.05 6.37 -17.54
N LYS A 47 -22.12 5.69 -17.96
CA LYS A 47 -23.35 5.51 -17.17
C LYS A 47 -23.12 4.69 -15.90
N LYS A 48 -22.20 3.73 -15.95
CA LYS A 48 -21.83 2.89 -14.78
C LYS A 48 -20.72 3.51 -13.93
N GLY A 49 -20.23 4.71 -14.28
CA GLY A 49 -19.17 5.39 -13.54
C GLY A 49 -17.80 4.71 -13.65
N PHE A 50 -17.60 3.84 -14.63
CA PHE A 50 -16.28 3.36 -14.99
C PHE A 50 -15.69 4.39 -15.93
N GLY A 51 -14.54 4.91 -15.60
CA GLY A 51 -13.86 5.95 -16.37
C GLY A 51 -12.60 6.32 -15.62
N HIS A 52 -11.56 6.70 -16.34
CA HIS A 52 -10.44 7.36 -15.70
C HIS A 52 -10.94 8.75 -15.28
N CYS A 53 -11.15 8.94 -13.98
CA CYS A 53 -10.96 10.27 -13.41
C CYS A 53 -9.45 10.51 -13.42
N GLU A 54 -8.99 11.71 -13.76
CA GLU A 54 -7.62 12.08 -13.43
C GLU A 54 -7.43 11.88 -11.93
N GLU A 55 -6.57 10.95 -11.56
CA GLU A 55 -6.22 10.75 -10.16
C GLU A 55 -5.19 11.82 -9.84
N GLU A 56 -5.67 12.96 -9.35
CA GLU A 56 -4.84 14.04 -8.86
C GLU A 56 -4.11 13.55 -7.59
N ASN A 57 -2.96 12.91 -7.82
CA ASN A 57 -1.72 13.21 -7.13
C ASN A 57 -1.32 12.37 -5.88
N ALA A 58 -0.28 11.55 -6.03
CA ALA A 58 0.28 10.60 -5.05
C ALA A 58 1.45 11.17 -4.18
N SER A 59 1.54 10.79 -2.91
CA SER A 59 2.02 11.66 -1.81
C SER A 59 3.52 12.00 -1.63
N GLU A 60 4.44 11.63 -2.53
CA GLU A 60 5.83 12.16 -2.47
C GLU A 60 6.45 12.33 -3.86
N GLY A 61 6.15 11.40 -4.78
CA GLY A 61 6.40 11.56 -6.20
C GLY A 61 7.59 10.79 -6.76
N ALA A 62 8.50 10.26 -5.93
CA ALA A 62 9.58 9.39 -6.40
C ALA A 62 9.02 8.10 -7.01
N GLY A 63 8.06 7.46 -6.32
CA GLY A 63 7.29 6.33 -6.86
C GLY A 63 6.40 6.72 -8.05
N GLY A 64 5.95 7.98 -8.11
CA GLY A 64 5.18 8.55 -9.21
C GLY A 64 4.24 9.67 -8.79
N GLY A 65 4.00 10.63 -9.68
CA GLY A 65 3.14 11.80 -9.46
C GLY A 65 3.62 13.04 -10.24
N HIS A 66 2.77 14.06 -10.34
CA HIS A 66 3.10 15.41 -10.82
C HIS A 66 4.41 15.94 -10.20
N ALA A 67 5.38 16.24 -11.05
CA ALA A 67 6.66 16.80 -10.62
C ALA A 67 6.59 18.34 -10.61
N PRO A 68 7.13 19.03 -9.57
CA PRO A 68 7.82 18.52 -8.39
C PRO A 68 6.96 18.51 -7.10
N ASP A 69 5.69 18.89 -7.17
CA ASP A 69 4.95 19.43 -6.03
C ASP A 69 3.80 18.56 -5.52
N ILE A 70 3.79 17.29 -5.90
CA ILE A 70 2.78 16.32 -5.50
C ILE A 70 2.54 16.23 -4.00
N ILE A 71 3.60 16.45 -3.21
CA ILE A 71 3.59 16.38 -1.75
C ILE A 71 2.60 17.36 -1.11
N LYS A 72 2.18 18.41 -1.85
CA LYS A 72 1.11 19.35 -1.44
C LYS A 72 -0.21 18.64 -1.12
N ILE A 73 -0.46 17.44 -1.65
CA ILE A 73 -1.66 16.65 -1.37
C ILE A 73 -1.83 16.38 0.14
N CYS A 74 -0.74 16.39 0.92
CA CYS A 74 -0.81 16.21 2.37
C CYS A 74 -1.59 17.33 3.09
N GLY A 75 -1.77 18.49 2.44
CA GLY A 75 -2.60 19.60 2.93
C GLY A 75 -4.06 19.55 2.46
N VAL A 76 -4.44 18.54 1.66
CA VAL A 76 -5.79 18.42 1.09
C VAL A 76 -6.67 17.56 2.00
N LYS A 77 -7.77 18.14 2.49
CA LYS A 77 -8.63 17.53 3.52
C LYS A 77 -9.21 16.16 3.15
N ASN A 78 -9.59 16.00 1.89
CA ASN A 78 -10.19 14.78 1.34
C ASN A 78 -9.15 13.76 0.84
N ALA A 79 -7.85 14.03 0.98
CA ALA A 79 -6.81 13.08 0.62
C ALA A 79 -6.44 12.18 1.80
N LEU A 80 -6.11 10.92 1.52
CA LEU A 80 -5.56 9.95 2.48
C LEU A 80 -4.12 9.61 2.06
N PRO A 81 -3.14 10.51 2.28
CA PRO A 81 -1.79 10.35 1.76
C PRO A 81 -1.07 9.13 2.34
N SER A 82 -0.41 8.40 1.45
CA SER A 82 0.43 7.24 1.76
C SER A 82 1.84 7.36 1.17
N SER A 83 2.82 6.79 1.85
CA SER A 83 4.18 6.64 1.31
C SER A 83 4.45 5.21 0.88
N THR A 84 5.43 5.05 0.00
CA THR A 84 6.07 3.76 -0.29
C THR A 84 7.42 3.70 0.42
N ASN A 85 7.92 2.51 0.70
CA ASN A 85 8.96 2.36 1.72
C ASN A 85 10.43 2.61 1.32
N PRO A 86 10.86 2.66 0.04
CA PRO A 86 12.30 2.82 -0.25
C PRO A 86 12.86 4.20 0.12
N THR A 87 12.04 5.25 0.09
CA THR A 87 12.46 6.58 0.51
C THR A 87 12.55 6.72 2.03
N ARG A 88 12.17 5.68 2.80
CA ARG A 88 11.92 5.76 4.24
C ARG A 88 13.06 5.14 5.07
N PRO A 89 13.63 5.85 6.04
CA PRO A 89 13.78 7.30 6.02
C PRO A 89 14.74 7.75 4.91
N CYS A 90 14.86 9.06 4.72
CA CYS A 90 15.92 9.64 3.91
C CYS A 90 17.31 9.34 4.55
N THR A 91 18.21 8.71 3.81
CA THR A 91 19.57 8.34 4.23
C THR A 91 20.60 8.77 3.20
N SER A 92 21.89 8.61 3.52
CA SER A 92 23.00 9.01 2.65
C SER A 92 22.94 8.38 1.24
N ASN A 93 22.44 7.15 1.12
CA ASN A 93 22.38 6.44 -0.16
C ASN A 93 21.03 6.59 -0.88
N THR A 94 20.05 7.26 -0.27
CA THR A 94 18.67 7.24 -0.78
C THR A 94 18.59 7.88 -2.17
N VAL A 95 19.19 9.05 -2.38
CA VAL A 95 19.11 9.76 -3.67
C VAL A 95 19.80 8.98 -4.78
N ASP A 96 21.03 8.51 -4.54
CA ASP A 96 21.81 7.78 -5.55
C ASP A 96 21.13 6.47 -5.94
N GLU A 97 20.64 5.70 -4.95
CA GLU A 97 19.87 4.48 -5.19
C GLU A 97 18.64 4.76 -6.06
N HIS A 98 17.87 5.81 -5.73
CA HIS A 98 16.60 6.08 -6.41
C HIS A 98 16.79 6.64 -7.81
N LEU A 99 17.84 7.44 -8.03
CA LEU A 99 18.16 7.97 -9.36
C LEU A 99 18.47 6.80 -10.31
N ASP A 100 19.36 5.90 -9.92
CA ASP A 100 19.75 4.75 -10.74
C ASP A 100 18.58 3.77 -10.93
N MET A 101 17.82 3.50 -9.85
CA MET A 101 16.61 2.67 -9.91
C MET A 101 15.59 3.22 -10.90
N LEU A 102 15.31 4.54 -10.87
CA LEU A 102 14.36 5.17 -11.77
C LEU A 102 14.81 5.05 -13.23
N MET A 103 16.11 5.29 -13.49
CA MET A 103 16.67 5.20 -14.82
C MET A 103 16.59 3.79 -15.39
N VAL A 104 16.91 2.76 -14.59
CA VAL A 104 16.76 1.36 -14.99
C VAL A 104 15.29 1.04 -15.28
N CYS A 105 14.38 1.39 -14.37
CA CYS A 105 12.95 1.10 -14.51
C CYS A 105 12.32 1.75 -15.75
N HIS A 106 12.81 2.93 -16.16
CA HIS A 106 12.28 3.68 -17.30
C HIS A 106 13.15 3.54 -18.56
N HIS A 107 14.19 2.69 -18.54
CA HIS A 107 15.13 2.48 -19.64
C HIS A 107 15.78 3.80 -20.13
N LEU A 108 16.09 4.69 -19.20
CA LEU A 108 16.70 6.00 -19.46
C LEU A 108 18.22 5.88 -19.64
N HIS A 109 18.80 6.78 -20.42
CA HIS A 109 20.23 6.81 -20.69
C HIS A 109 20.92 8.00 -20.02
N LYS A 110 21.98 7.73 -19.25
CA LYS A 110 22.76 8.76 -18.53
C LYS A 110 23.47 9.77 -19.44
N ASP A 111 23.68 9.40 -20.69
CA ASP A 111 24.33 10.25 -21.68
C ASP A 111 23.33 11.16 -22.42
N ILE A 112 22.03 11.02 -22.17
CA ILE A 112 20.97 11.87 -22.73
C ILE A 112 20.59 12.93 -21.67
N PRO A 113 20.87 14.22 -21.89
CA PRO A 113 20.58 15.28 -20.90
C PRO A 113 19.12 15.35 -20.47
N GLU A 114 18.18 15.12 -21.38
CA GLU A 114 16.74 15.14 -21.14
C GLU A 114 16.30 14.01 -20.20
N ASP A 115 16.88 12.82 -20.37
CA ASP A 115 16.64 11.66 -19.50
C ASP A 115 17.15 11.91 -18.07
N VAL A 116 18.34 12.51 -17.96
CA VAL A 116 18.91 12.91 -16.66
C VAL A 116 18.07 14.02 -16.03
N ALA A 117 17.59 14.99 -16.81
CA ALA A 117 16.72 16.04 -16.33
C ALA A 117 15.38 15.49 -15.82
N PHE A 118 14.77 14.54 -16.54
CA PHE A 118 13.58 13.81 -16.10
C PHE A 118 13.82 13.04 -14.80
N ALA A 119 14.95 12.31 -14.70
CA ALA A 119 15.25 11.55 -13.50
C ALA A 119 15.42 12.47 -12.27
N LYS A 120 16.13 13.59 -12.43
CA LYS A 120 16.33 14.60 -11.38
C LYS A 120 15.07 15.39 -11.05
N SER A 121 14.14 15.56 -12.00
CA SER A 121 12.88 16.23 -11.71
C SER A 121 12.00 15.40 -10.78
N ARG A 122 12.17 14.06 -10.79
CA ARG A 122 11.38 13.10 -10.01
C ARG A 122 12.05 12.67 -8.69
N ILE A 123 13.36 12.45 -8.69
CA ILE A 123 14.13 12.07 -7.49
C ILE A 123 14.75 13.31 -6.84
N ARG A 124 14.18 13.76 -5.72
CA ARG A 124 14.55 15.04 -5.08
C ARG A 124 14.86 14.82 -3.61
N ALA A 125 16.06 15.24 -3.18
CA ALA A 125 16.49 15.10 -1.78
C ALA A 125 15.57 15.89 -0.83
N GLU A 126 15.05 17.02 -1.31
CA GLU A 126 14.20 17.96 -0.59
C GLU A 126 12.85 17.33 -0.25
N THR A 127 12.13 16.76 -1.24
CA THR A 127 10.82 16.14 -0.99
C THR A 127 10.95 14.85 -0.19
N ILE A 128 11.96 14.03 -0.47
CA ILE A 128 12.24 12.81 0.27
C ILE A 128 12.55 13.12 1.76
N SER A 129 13.28 14.20 2.03
CA SER A 129 13.58 14.64 3.40
C SER A 129 12.35 15.27 4.09
N ALA A 130 11.56 16.05 3.37
CA ALA A 130 10.31 16.62 3.87
C ALA A 130 9.30 15.52 4.24
N GLU A 131 9.25 14.44 3.46
CA GLU A 131 8.39 13.28 3.69
C GLU A 131 8.60 12.68 5.09
N ASP A 132 9.85 12.61 5.58
CA ASP A 132 10.14 12.13 6.95
C ASP A 132 9.46 13.01 8.03
N ILE A 133 9.56 14.33 7.86
CA ILE A 133 8.97 15.30 8.79
C ILE A 133 7.44 15.25 8.71
N LEU A 134 6.87 15.15 7.52
CA LEU A 134 5.42 15.03 7.32
C LEU A 134 4.86 13.74 7.93
N HIS A 135 5.63 12.64 7.90
CA HIS A 135 5.28 11.44 8.67
C HIS A 135 5.26 11.71 10.17
N ASP A 136 6.28 12.38 10.70
CA ASP A 136 6.39 12.67 12.13
C ASP A 136 5.33 13.67 12.61
N MET A 137 4.91 14.60 11.75
CA MET A 137 3.81 15.53 12.00
C MET A 137 2.44 14.87 11.89
N GLY A 138 2.34 13.72 11.20
CA GLY A 138 1.07 13.05 10.95
C GLY A 138 0.42 13.43 9.62
N ALA A 139 0.95 14.41 8.88
CA ALA A 139 0.41 14.85 7.59
C ALA A 139 0.41 13.73 6.51
N ILE A 140 1.34 12.77 6.58
CA ILE A 140 1.24 11.52 5.82
C ILE A 140 0.69 10.43 6.74
N SER A 141 -0.36 9.75 6.28
CA SER A 141 -1.16 8.92 7.16
C SER A 141 -0.93 7.41 7.03
N ILE A 142 -0.35 6.96 5.93
CA ILE A 142 -0.14 5.54 5.64
C ILE A 142 1.31 5.29 5.18
N ASN A 143 1.86 4.12 5.52
CA ASN A 143 3.09 3.61 4.92
C ASN A 143 2.82 2.25 4.27
N SER A 144 3.29 2.07 3.04
CA SER A 144 3.05 0.92 2.19
C SER A 144 4.36 0.42 1.56
N SER A 145 4.32 -0.69 0.82
CA SER A 145 5.54 -1.25 0.23
C SER A 145 5.83 -0.66 -1.15
N ASP A 146 4.91 -0.86 -2.10
CA ASP A 146 5.10 -0.84 -3.55
C ASP A 146 5.90 -2.06 -4.09
N SER A 147 5.46 -3.24 -3.66
CA SER A 147 6.22 -4.48 -3.75
C SER A 147 6.75 -4.78 -5.16
N GLN A 148 8.08 -4.78 -5.29
CA GLN A 148 8.82 -5.04 -6.54
C GLN A 148 8.56 -4.03 -7.68
N ALA A 149 7.92 -2.90 -7.37
CA ALA A 149 7.62 -1.83 -8.32
C ALA A 149 8.09 -0.49 -7.73
N MET A 150 9.36 -0.42 -7.33
CA MET A 150 9.93 0.64 -6.47
C MET A 150 9.54 0.51 -4.98
N GLY A 151 9.61 -0.72 -4.46
CA GLY A 151 9.22 -1.00 -3.08
C GLY A 151 9.58 -2.38 -2.56
N ARG A 152 9.67 -2.52 -1.24
CA ARG A 152 10.17 -3.73 -0.56
C ARG A 152 9.11 -4.34 0.35
N ILE A 153 8.47 -5.45 -0.05
CA ILE A 153 7.32 -6.03 0.68
C ILE A 153 7.62 -6.36 2.16
N GLY A 154 8.84 -6.82 2.46
CA GLY A 154 9.24 -7.23 3.81
C GLY A 154 9.65 -6.09 4.75
N GLU A 155 9.63 -4.82 4.30
CA GLU A 155 10.25 -3.71 5.04
C GLU A 155 9.27 -2.63 5.50
N VAL A 156 7.95 -2.77 5.27
CA VAL A 156 6.96 -1.75 5.66
C VAL A 156 7.04 -1.42 7.16
N ILE A 157 7.08 -2.44 8.01
CA ILE A 157 7.13 -2.26 9.47
C ILE A 157 8.48 -1.68 9.90
N SER A 158 9.60 -2.27 9.44
CA SER A 158 10.94 -1.82 9.83
C SER A 158 11.21 -0.38 9.40
N ARG A 159 10.80 -0.01 8.19
CA ARG A 159 10.98 1.34 7.63
C ARG A 159 10.16 2.38 8.39
N THR A 160 8.95 2.01 8.81
CA THR A 160 8.13 2.87 9.68
C THR A 160 8.85 3.18 10.99
N TRP A 161 9.43 2.17 11.66
CA TRP A 161 10.15 2.36 12.91
C TRP A 161 11.50 3.06 12.74
N GLN A 162 12.19 2.85 11.63
CA GLN A 162 13.41 3.60 11.28
C GLN A 162 13.12 5.09 11.07
N THR A 163 12.01 5.44 10.41
CA THR A 163 11.57 6.84 10.28
C THR A 163 11.23 7.43 11.65
N ALA A 164 10.46 6.72 12.49
CA ALA A 164 10.15 7.16 13.86
C ALA A 164 11.43 7.41 14.69
N HIS A 165 12.40 6.49 14.59
CA HIS A 165 13.69 6.61 15.26
C HIS A 165 14.47 7.84 14.77
N LYS A 166 14.65 8.00 13.45
CA LYS A 166 15.36 9.15 12.87
C LYS A 166 14.72 10.47 13.31
N MET A 167 13.38 10.54 13.29
CA MET A 167 12.65 11.73 13.69
C MET A 167 12.78 12.04 15.17
N LYS A 168 12.81 11.03 16.04
CA LYS A 168 13.17 11.23 17.45
C LYS A 168 14.58 11.78 17.61
N VAL A 169 15.56 11.21 16.92
CA VAL A 169 16.97 11.65 17.00
C VAL A 169 17.12 13.11 16.54
N GLN A 170 16.43 13.51 15.48
CA GLN A 170 16.58 14.84 14.88
C GLN A 170 15.65 15.91 15.48
N ARG A 171 14.45 15.54 15.92
CA ARG A 171 13.40 16.48 16.36
C ARG A 171 13.09 16.39 17.86
N GLY A 172 13.70 15.44 18.57
CA GLY A 172 13.44 15.20 19.99
C GLY A 172 12.07 14.57 20.26
N THR A 173 11.63 14.65 21.50
CA THR A 173 10.34 14.13 22.00
C THR A 173 9.18 14.99 21.49
N LEU A 174 8.03 14.39 21.17
CA LEU A 174 6.82 15.15 20.83
C LEU A 174 6.30 15.88 22.08
N GLU A 175 5.67 17.05 21.93
CA GLU A 175 5.28 17.90 23.07
C GLU A 175 4.39 17.19 24.10
N ALA A 176 3.52 16.29 23.66
CA ALA A 176 2.59 15.55 24.52
C ALA A 176 3.16 14.22 25.08
N ASP A 177 4.43 13.90 24.78
CA ASP A 177 5.13 12.75 25.34
C ASP A 177 5.92 13.17 26.60
N VAL A 178 5.69 12.50 27.74
CA VAL A 178 6.35 12.79 29.03
C VAL A 178 7.09 11.55 29.54
N GLY A 179 8.43 11.56 29.46
CA GLY A 179 9.28 10.46 29.93
C GLY A 179 9.18 9.15 29.12
N ASN A 180 8.56 9.18 27.94
CA ASN A 180 8.42 8.07 27.00
C ASN A 180 8.19 8.60 25.57
N ASP A 181 7.91 7.73 24.60
CA ASP A 181 7.60 8.09 23.20
C ASP A 181 6.24 7.55 22.74
N ASN A 182 5.29 7.35 23.66
CA ASN A 182 4.06 6.60 23.39
C ASN A 182 3.18 7.27 22.33
N LEU A 183 3.11 8.60 22.29
CA LEU A 183 2.36 9.32 21.27
C LEU A 183 3.01 9.11 19.90
N ARG A 184 4.33 9.22 19.79
CA ARG A 184 5.04 8.89 18.54
C ARG A 184 4.81 7.43 18.16
N ILE A 185 4.95 6.49 19.09
CA ILE A 185 4.71 5.05 18.84
C ILE A 185 3.29 4.82 18.31
N LYS A 186 2.28 5.41 18.96
CA LYS A 186 0.88 5.33 18.51
C LYS A 186 0.68 5.95 17.13
N ARG A 187 1.27 7.11 16.85
CA ARG A 187 1.21 7.76 15.54
C ARG A 187 1.80 6.91 14.42
N TYR A 188 2.88 6.17 14.69
CA TYR A 188 3.56 5.40 13.66
C TYR A 188 2.94 4.01 13.47
N VAL A 189 2.47 3.34 14.53
CA VAL A 189 1.82 2.03 14.40
C VAL A 189 0.52 2.13 13.59
N THR A 190 -0.23 3.24 13.67
CA THR A 190 -1.48 3.42 12.91
C THR A 190 -1.25 3.43 11.40
N LYS A 191 -0.08 3.91 10.94
CA LYS A 191 0.29 4.06 9.51
C LYS A 191 0.33 2.74 8.73
N TYR A 192 0.52 1.61 9.39
CA TYR A 192 0.52 0.28 8.75
C TYR A 192 -0.51 -0.69 9.35
N THR A 193 -1.37 -0.21 10.26
CA THR A 193 -2.42 -1.02 10.90
C THR A 193 -3.81 -0.46 10.60
N ILE A 194 -4.30 0.48 11.41
CA ILE A 194 -5.68 0.94 11.33
C ILE A 194 -5.92 1.91 10.17
N ASN A 195 -4.94 2.76 9.81
CA ASN A 195 -5.13 3.76 8.74
C ASN A 195 -5.32 3.10 7.36
N PRO A 196 -4.50 2.11 6.94
CA PRO A 196 -4.78 1.35 5.73
C PRO A 196 -6.14 0.65 5.77
N ALA A 197 -6.53 0.11 6.93
CA ALA A 197 -7.81 -0.56 7.08
C ALA A 197 -9.00 0.40 6.93
N ILE A 198 -8.90 1.63 7.46
CA ILE A 198 -9.94 2.67 7.29
C ILE A 198 -10.00 3.10 5.82
N ALA A 199 -8.85 3.44 5.22
CA ALA A 199 -8.78 3.93 3.84
C ALA A 199 -9.36 2.93 2.82
N ASN A 200 -9.29 1.63 3.11
CA ASN A 200 -9.79 0.57 2.24
C ASN A 200 -11.15 -0.02 2.68
N GLY A 201 -11.81 0.57 3.70
CA GLY A 201 -13.13 0.09 4.16
C GLY A 201 -13.11 -1.26 4.86
N LEU A 202 -12.00 -1.60 5.52
CA LEU A 202 -11.72 -2.90 6.17
C LEU A 202 -11.71 -2.83 7.71
N SER A 203 -11.78 -1.62 8.27
CA SER A 203 -11.52 -1.34 9.70
C SER A 203 -12.44 -2.06 10.67
N LYS A 204 -13.64 -2.48 10.24
CA LYS A 204 -14.55 -3.34 11.02
C LYS A 204 -13.96 -4.73 11.28
N PHE A 205 -13.11 -5.23 10.39
CA PHE A 205 -12.62 -6.60 10.43
C PHE A 205 -11.19 -6.71 10.95
N VAL A 206 -10.32 -5.75 10.62
CA VAL A 206 -8.87 -5.82 10.86
C VAL A 206 -8.30 -4.43 11.20
N GLY A 207 -6.99 -4.37 11.46
CA GLY A 207 -6.23 -3.12 11.59
C GLY A 207 -5.96 -2.68 13.02
N SER A 208 -6.47 -3.37 14.04
CA SER A 208 -6.18 -3.08 15.45
C SER A 208 -6.54 -4.25 16.35
N VAL A 209 -6.03 -4.22 17.58
CA VAL A 209 -6.36 -5.19 18.63
C VAL A 209 -7.59 -4.70 19.40
N GLU A 210 -8.77 -4.99 18.85
CA GLU A 210 -10.07 -4.60 19.42
C GLU A 210 -11.03 -5.79 19.40
N VAL A 211 -11.91 -5.86 20.41
CA VAL A 211 -12.91 -6.94 20.51
C VAL A 211 -13.83 -6.93 19.28
N GLY A 212 -14.09 -8.11 18.73
CA GLY A 212 -14.95 -8.30 17.55
C GLY A 212 -14.21 -8.25 16.21
N LYS A 213 -12.94 -7.82 16.18
CA LYS A 213 -12.07 -7.93 14.99
C LYS A 213 -11.47 -9.33 14.88
N LEU A 214 -10.94 -9.64 13.69
CA LEU A 214 -10.25 -10.90 13.45
C LEU A 214 -8.96 -10.96 14.28
N ALA A 215 -8.66 -12.11 14.87
CA ALA A 215 -7.46 -12.34 15.68
C ALA A 215 -6.20 -12.49 14.81
N ASP A 216 -5.88 -11.42 14.08
CA ASP A 216 -4.66 -11.27 13.29
C ASP A 216 -3.63 -10.52 14.14
N LEU A 217 -2.75 -11.28 14.78
CA LEU A 217 -1.84 -10.78 15.81
C LEU A 217 -0.40 -11.14 15.44
N VAL A 218 0.54 -10.28 15.84
CA VAL A 218 1.97 -10.55 15.68
C VAL A 218 2.64 -10.44 17.04
N ILE A 219 3.40 -11.48 17.40
CA ILE A 219 4.13 -11.54 18.67
C ILE A 219 5.58 -11.19 18.42
N TRP A 220 6.11 -10.30 19.26
CA TRP A 220 7.47 -9.79 19.14
C TRP A 220 8.21 -9.99 20.46
N LYS A 221 9.47 -10.41 20.38
CA LYS A 221 10.44 -10.11 21.45
C LYS A 221 10.79 -8.62 21.36
N PRO A 222 10.85 -7.87 22.49
CA PRO A 222 11.20 -6.45 22.46
C PRO A 222 12.51 -6.15 21.72
N SER A 223 13.52 -7.01 21.86
CA SER A 223 14.82 -6.86 21.17
C SER A 223 14.77 -7.05 19.65
N PHE A 224 13.69 -7.61 19.10
CA PHE A 224 13.50 -7.82 17.66
C PHE A 224 12.29 -7.06 17.10
N PHE A 225 11.65 -6.21 17.91
CA PHE A 225 10.46 -5.48 17.54
C PHE A 225 10.66 -4.67 16.25
N GLY A 226 9.72 -4.83 15.32
CA GLY A 226 9.75 -4.15 14.03
C GLY A 226 10.69 -4.74 12.97
N ALA A 227 11.54 -5.70 13.33
CA ALA A 227 12.48 -6.35 12.40
C ALA A 227 12.13 -7.83 12.13
N LYS A 228 12.09 -8.67 13.16
CA LYS A 228 11.81 -10.11 13.03
C LYS A 228 10.82 -10.59 14.10
N PRO A 229 9.56 -10.89 13.76
CA PRO A 229 8.60 -11.36 14.75
C PRO A 229 8.91 -12.79 15.20
N GLU A 230 8.37 -13.19 16.36
CA GLU A 230 8.45 -14.57 16.85
C GLU A 230 7.41 -15.45 16.16
N MET A 231 6.19 -14.93 16.01
CA MET A 231 5.09 -15.61 15.33
C MET A 231 4.04 -14.64 14.80
N VAL A 232 3.33 -15.11 13.77
CA VAL A 232 2.21 -14.44 13.12
C VAL A 232 0.99 -15.34 13.25
N ILE A 233 -0.03 -14.83 13.92
CA ILE A 233 -1.32 -15.47 14.15
C ILE A 233 -2.31 -14.90 13.14
N LYS A 234 -3.04 -15.77 12.46
CA LYS A 234 -4.06 -15.42 11.47
C LYS A 234 -5.38 -16.06 11.89
N GLY A 235 -6.39 -15.24 12.16
CA GLY A 235 -7.73 -15.71 12.56
C GLY A 235 -7.73 -16.63 13.78
N GLY A 236 -6.76 -16.48 14.70
CA GLY A 236 -6.62 -17.31 15.89
C GLY A 236 -5.62 -18.47 15.81
N ASP A 237 -5.18 -18.87 14.61
CA ASP A 237 -4.19 -19.93 14.41
C ASP A 237 -2.80 -19.38 14.05
N ILE A 238 -1.74 -20.03 14.54
CA ILE A 238 -0.37 -19.68 14.15
C ILE A 238 -0.18 -20.02 12.66
N ALA A 239 0.03 -19.01 11.83
CA ALA A 239 0.25 -19.15 10.39
C ALA A 239 1.75 -19.26 10.06
N TRP A 240 2.59 -18.51 10.78
CA TRP A 240 4.05 -18.56 10.64
C TRP A 240 4.73 -18.36 11.99
N ALA A 241 5.87 -19.02 12.23
CA ALA A 241 6.64 -18.85 13.46
C ALA A 241 8.13 -19.18 13.26
N ASN A 242 8.97 -18.65 14.14
CA ASN A 242 10.37 -19.06 14.26
C ASN A 242 10.44 -20.50 14.77
N MET A 243 11.08 -21.37 13.99
CA MET A 243 11.17 -22.80 14.28
C MET A 243 12.56 -23.34 13.93
N GLY A 244 13.14 -24.07 14.89
CA GLY A 244 14.44 -24.73 14.80
C GLY A 244 14.46 -25.98 13.92
N ASP A 245 15.41 -26.87 14.19
CA ASP A 245 15.45 -28.20 13.57
C ASP A 245 14.23 -29.04 13.98
N ALA A 246 13.52 -29.56 12.98
CA ALA A 246 12.30 -30.33 13.16
C ALA A 246 12.54 -31.72 13.77
N ASN A 247 13.76 -32.25 13.69
CA ASN A 247 14.13 -33.53 14.29
C ASN A 247 14.76 -33.39 15.69
N ALA A 248 14.93 -32.16 16.19
CA ALA A 248 15.51 -31.93 17.50
C ALA A 248 14.52 -32.24 18.63
N SER A 249 15.04 -32.41 19.85
CA SER A 249 14.24 -32.77 21.03
C SER A 249 13.33 -31.65 21.54
N ILE A 250 13.61 -30.39 21.18
CA ILE A 250 12.82 -29.19 21.50
C ILE A 250 12.83 -28.23 20.30
N LEU A 251 12.05 -27.16 20.32
CA LEU A 251 11.74 -26.32 19.15
C LEU A 251 12.80 -25.25 18.82
N THR A 252 13.78 -25.04 19.69
CA THR A 252 14.78 -23.95 19.65
C THR A 252 16.18 -24.30 19.11
N PRO A 253 16.61 -25.57 18.94
CA PRO A 253 17.92 -25.88 18.38
C PRO A 253 18.04 -25.39 16.94
N GLU A 254 19.21 -24.86 16.62
CA GLU A 254 19.51 -24.26 15.33
C GLU A 254 19.43 -25.28 14.18
N PRO A 255 19.08 -24.86 12.94
CA PRO A 255 18.86 -23.48 12.52
C PRO A 255 17.41 -22.99 12.72
N VAL A 256 17.24 -21.92 13.48
CA VAL A 256 15.96 -21.24 13.68
C VAL A 256 15.65 -20.34 12.49
N ARG A 257 14.51 -20.58 11.83
CA ARG A 257 14.03 -19.80 10.68
C ARG A 257 12.53 -19.56 10.80
N MET A 258 12.04 -18.50 10.17
CA MET A 258 10.59 -18.28 10.04
C MET A 258 10.03 -19.33 9.07
N ARG A 259 9.07 -20.15 9.52
CA ARG A 259 8.50 -21.27 8.75
C ARG A 259 6.97 -21.20 8.74
N PRO A 260 6.31 -21.71 7.68
CA PRO A 260 4.86 -21.85 7.68
C PRO A 260 4.42 -22.88 8.72
N MET A 261 3.35 -22.57 9.44
CA MET A 261 2.75 -23.39 10.49
C MET A 261 1.38 -23.90 10.04
N PHE A 262 0.67 -24.64 10.90
CA PHE A 262 -0.61 -25.26 10.54
C PHE A 262 -1.67 -24.29 10.02
N GLY A 263 -1.70 -23.04 10.51
CA GLY A 263 -2.62 -22.01 10.02
C GLY A 263 -2.42 -21.62 8.55
N ALA A 264 -1.28 -21.99 7.94
CA ALA A 264 -0.98 -21.78 6.52
C ALA A 264 -1.26 -23.01 5.64
N LEU A 265 -1.64 -24.16 6.22
CA LEU A 265 -1.78 -25.42 5.49
C LEU A 265 -3.25 -25.73 5.13
N GLY A 266 -3.44 -26.41 3.99
CA GLY A 266 -4.74 -26.93 3.56
C GLY A 266 -5.85 -25.87 3.56
N LYS A 267 -6.95 -26.17 4.25
CA LYS A 267 -8.12 -25.26 4.36
C LYS A 267 -8.02 -24.26 5.50
N ALA A 268 -7.02 -24.36 6.39
CA ALA A 268 -6.87 -23.46 7.52
C ALA A 268 -6.67 -22.01 7.05
N GLY A 269 -5.82 -21.82 6.03
CA GLY A 269 -5.59 -20.49 5.44
C GLY A 269 -6.87 -19.83 4.92
N SER A 270 -7.78 -20.62 4.31
CA SER A 270 -9.09 -20.11 3.87
C SER A 270 -10.07 -19.90 5.02
N ALA A 271 -10.09 -20.77 6.04
CA ALA A 271 -10.99 -20.66 7.18
C ALA A 271 -10.68 -19.42 8.04
N ASN A 272 -9.40 -19.04 8.13
CA ASN A 272 -8.92 -18.00 9.03
C ASN A 272 -8.71 -16.63 8.34
N SER A 273 -9.14 -16.49 7.09
CA SER A 273 -8.91 -15.29 6.28
C SER A 273 -10.18 -14.79 5.62
N ILE A 274 -10.12 -13.54 5.15
CA ILE A 274 -11.20 -12.88 4.43
C ILE A 274 -10.69 -12.45 3.05
N ALA A 275 -11.49 -12.66 2.02
CA ALA A 275 -11.35 -12.04 0.71
C ALA A 275 -12.29 -10.82 0.67
N PHE A 276 -11.71 -9.62 0.68
CA PHE A 276 -12.46 -8.39 0.61
C PHE A 276 -12.77 -8.03 -0.85
N VAL A 277 -14.03 -7.69 -1.12
CA VAL A 277 -14.52 -7.39 -2.47
C VAL A 277 -15.51 -6.22 -2.43
N SER A 278 -15.96 -5.75 -3.59
CA SER A 278 -17.04 -4.75 -3.64
C SER A 278 -18.37 -5.33 -3.18
N LYS A 279 -19.28 -4.46 -2.70
CA LYS A 279 -20.65 -4.85 -2.38
C LYS A 279 -21.36 -5.54 -3.56
N ALA A 280 -21.19 -5.01 -4.77
CA ALA A 280 -21.78 -5.60 -5.98
C ALA A 280 -21.28 -7.04 -6.23
N ALA A 281 -20.01 -7.34 -5.95
CA ALA A 281 -19.48 -8.69 -6.07
C ALA A 281 -20.15 -9.65 -5.07
N VAL A 282 -20.31 -9.23 -3.80
CA VAL A 282 -21.03 -10.03 -2.81
C VAL A 282 -22.47 -10.28 -3.25
N ASP A 283 -23.18 -9.23 -3.69
CA ASP A 283 -24.58 -9.31 -4.13
C ASP A 283 -24.75 -10.23 -5.36
N ASN A 284 -23.74 -10.29 -6.24
CA ASN A 284 -23.68 -11.22 -7.38
C ASN A 284 -23.23 -12.65 -7.02
N GLY A 285 -23.06 -12.96 -5.73
CA GLY A 285 -22.77 -14.31 -5.26
C GLY A 285 -21.38 -14.84 -5.67
N ILE A 286 -20.36 -13.98 -5.85
CA ILE A 286 -19.05 -14.37 -6.36
C ILE A 286 -18.38 -15.51 -5.58
N LYS A 287 -18.67 -15.65 -4.28
CA LYS A 287 -18.14 -16.72 -3.44
C LYS A 287 -18.55 -18.08 -3.99
N ALA A 288 -19.83 -18.23 -4.34
CA ALA A 288 -20.36 -19.47 -4.91
C ALA A 288 -19.89 -19.63 -6.36
N LEU A 289 -19.95 -18.56 -7.16
CA LEU A 289 -19.56 -18.59 -8.58
C LEU A 289 -18.10 -19.04 -8.77
N TYR A 290 -17.19 -18.59 -7.91
CA TYR A 290 -15.77 -18.92 -7.99
C TYR A 290 -15.36 -20.09 -7.08
N GLY A 291 -16.30 -20.73 -6.38
CA GLY A 291 -16.00 -21.84 -5.46
C GLY A 291 -15.05 -21.47 -4.32
N LEU A 292 -15.14 -20.25 -3.79
CA LEU A 292 -14.22 -19.75 -2.77
C LEU A 292 -14.50 -20.36 -1.40
N ASN A 293 -13.50 -21.04 -0.84
CA ASN A 293 -13.54 -21.54 0.54
C ASN A 293 -13.36 -20.41 1.57
N LYS A 294 -12.67 -19.32 1.20
CA LYS A 294 -12.41 -18.19 2.08
C LYS A 294 -13.71 -17.44 2.39
N ARG A 295 -13.82 -16.87 3.59
CA ARG A 295 -14.88 -15.90 3.90
C ARG A 295 -14.77 -14.73 2.91
N VAL A 296 -15.89 -14.27 2.35
CA VAL A 296 -15.94 -13.13 1.43
C VAL A 296 -16.75 -12.04 2.10
N GLU A 297 -16.19 -10.84 2.21
CA GLU A 297 -16.83 -9.70 2.82
C GLU A 297 -16.76 -8.49 1.89
N ALA A 298 -17.82 -7.68 1.90
CA ALA A 298 -17.81 -6.41 1.21
C ALA A 298 -16.93 -5.42 1.98
N ILE A 299 -16.13 -4.64 1.27
CA ILE A 299 -15.55 -3.43 1.83
C ILE A 299 -16.69 -2.46 2.20
N GLY A 300 -16.59 -1.83 3.37
CA GLY A 300 -17.53 -0.82 3.83
C GLY A 300 -16.91 0.56 3.75
N ASN A 301 -17.41 1.42 2.87
CA ASN A 301 -16.95 2.80 2.82
C ASN A 301 -17.83 3.69 3.70
N ASP A 302 -17.19 4.56 4.48
CA ASP A 302 -17.80 5.86 4.75
C ASP A 302 -17.49 6.73 3.52
N PRO A 303 -18.49 7.13 2.71
CA PRO A 303 -18.29 8.00 1.56
C PRO A 303 -17.72 9.38 1.95
N PHE A 304 -17.62 9.69 3.25
CA PHE A 304 -17.04 10.91 3.80
C PHE A 304 -15.67 10.69 4.48
N ALA A 305 -15.05 9.52 4.30
CA ALA A 305 -13.70 9.26 4.82
C ALA A 305 -12.72 10.33 4.30
N SER A 306 -12.20 11.12 5.22
CA SER A 306 -11.27 12.22 4.97
C SER A 306 -10.03 12.06 5.87
N CYS A 307 -9.00 12.89 5.70
CA CYS A 307 -7.82 12.83 6.56
C CYS A 307 -8.17 12.93 8.06
N LEU A 308 -9.30 13.59 8.37
CA LEU A 308 -9.84 13.73 9.73
C LEU A 308 -10.33 12.40 10.34
N CYS A 309 -10.67 11.42 9.51
CA CYS A 309 -11.13 10.10 9.96
C CYS A 309 -9.96 9.18 10.39
N LEU A 310 -8.70 9.59 10.16
CA LEU A 310 -7.52 8.78 10.46
C LEU A 310 -6.98 9.10 11.88
N PRO A 311 -6.90 8.10 12.78
CA PRO A 311 -6.40 8.30 14.13
C PRO A 311 -4.95 8.81 14.18
N ILE A 312 -4.71 9.83 15.02
CA ILE A 312 -3.38 10.24 15.54
C ILE A 312 -2.44 10.82 14.44
N THR A 313 -2.90 10.90 13.20
CA THR A 313 -2.30 11.64 12.06
C THR A 313 -2.81 13.08 11.95
N GLN A 314 -3.62 13.52 12.90
CA GLN A 314 -4.10 14.89 12.97
C GLN A 314 -3.03 15.78 13.62
N THR A 315 -2.27 16.51 12.82
CA THR A 315 -1.66 17.75 13.31
C THR A 315 -1.41 18.66 12.11
N TYR A 316 -2.14 19.79 12.09
CA TYR A 316 -2.05 20.90 11.13
C TYR A 316 -2.74 20.68 9.77
N VAL A 317 -4.03 21.00 9.73
CA VAL A 317 -4.63 21.79 8.62
C VAL A 317 -4.98 23.15 9.22
#